data_AF-A0AAD0S0R0-F1
#
_entry.id   AF-A0AAD0S0R0-F1
#
_cell.length_a   1.000
_cell.length_b   1.000
_cell.length_c   1.000
_cell.angle_alpha   90.00
_cell.angle_beta   90.00
_cell.angle_gamma   90.00
#
_symmetry.space_group_name_H-M   'P 1'
#
loop_
_entity.id
_entity.type
_entity.pdbx_description
1 polymer ?
#
loop_
_entity_poly.entity_id
_entity_poly.type
_entity_poly.pdbx_seq_one_letter_code
_entity_poly.pdbx_strand_id
1 'polypeptide(L)'
;MIKDISVKLYRGFNKLIESKHLDNPFLVTPRTPIHTNYEVHCLADRWFEMNLGIKARSECIFCTPDIHTALRFSEGYEHGCVAEITPEGNYQIVFSENVIDFNEYPEILEEDPSKVQDWLSNQDYLSVKDVKDIPEGFMGEIMLYCASFGVKVIHSY
;
A
#
# COMPACT_ATOMS: atom_id res chain seq x y z
N MET A 1 -15.62 -10.27 26.74
CA MET A 1 -15.74 -10.03 25.28
C MET A 1 -14.40 -9.51 24.82
N ILE A 2 -13.62 -10.33 24.13
CA ILE A 2 -12.45 -9.84 23.40
C ILE A 2 -13.05 -9.17 22.17
N LYS A 3 -12.96 -7.84 22.07
CA LYS A 3 -13.20 -7.18 20.77
C LYS A 3 -12.09 -7.69 19.87
N ASP A 4 -12.45 -8.43 18.83
CA ASP A 4 -11.54 -8.75 17.74
C ASP A 4 -11.32 -7.41 17.00
N ILE A 5 -10.34 -6.63 17.45
CA ILE A 5 -9.94 -5.38 16.80
C ILE A 5 -9.01 -5.79 15.66
N SER A 6 -9.58 -6.38 14.61
CA SER A 6 -8.78 -6.65 13.41
C SER A 6 -8.43 -5.31 12.77
N VAL A 7 -7.17 -5.14 12.43
CA VAL A 7 -6.70 -4.00 11.62
C VAL A 7 -7.54 -3.94 10.34
N LYS A 8 -8.08 -2.76 10.04
CA LYS A 8 -8.82 -2.49 8.81
C LYS A 8 -7.88 -1.85 7.80
N LEU A 9 -8.09 -2.16 6.52
CA LEU A 9 -7.34 -1.55 5.43
C LEU A 9 -8.24 -0.54 4.73
N TYR A 10 -7.77 0.71 4.62
CA TYR A 10 -8.47 1.77 3.92
C TYR A 10 -7.68 2.24 2.71
N ARG A 11 -8.40 2.73 1.70
CA ARG A 11 -7.81 3.35 0.52
C ARG A 11 -8.65 4.53 0.06
N GLY A 12 -7.99 5.66 -0.18
CA GLY A 12 -8.57 6.81 -0.88
C GLY A 12 -8.50 6.61 -2.39
N PHE A 13 -9.57 7.01 -3.07
CA PHE A 13 -9.70 7.01 -4.53
C PHE A 13 -10.03 8.42 -5.00
N ASN A 14 -9.45 8.82 -6.13
CA ASN A 14 -9.67 10.12 -6.76
C ASN A 14 -10.98 10.21 -7.57
N LYS A 15 -11.78 9.13 -7.57
CA LYS A 15 -13.06 9.03 -8.26
C LYS A 15 -13.95 8.04 -7.52
N LEU A 16 -15.26 8.12 -7.80
CA LEU A 16 -16.23 7.26 -7.18
C LEU A 16 -16.05 5.87 -7.76
N ILE A 17 -15.97 4.89 -6.87
CA ILE A 17 -16.00 3.48 -7.23
C ILE A 17 -17.24 2.84 -6.62
N GLU A 18 -17.68 1.74 -7.21
CA GLU A 18 -18.76 0.95 -6.64
C GLU A 18 -18.21 0.01 -5.56
N SER A 19 -19.02 -0.24 -4.53
CA SER A 19 -18.74 -1.33 -3.59
C SER A 19 -18.93 -2.66 -4.31
N LYS A 20 -17.83 -3.33 -4.64
CA LYS A 20 -17.82 -4.61 -5.36
C LYS A 20 -16.50 -5.35 -5.16
N HIS A 21 -16.48 -6.57 -5.67
CA HIS A 21 -15.26 -7.32 -5.89
C HIS A 21 -14.49 -6.76 -7.09
N LEU A 22 -13.18 -6.61 -6.96
CA LEU A 22 -12.27 -6.15 -8.02
C LEU A 22 -11.07 -7.09 -8.12
N ASP A 23 -10.64 -7.35 -9.36
CA ASP A 23 -9.31 -7.90 -9.61
C ASP A 23 -8.24 -6.82 -9.37
N ASN A 24 -7.05 -7.22 -8.94
CA ASN A 24 -5.91 -6.33 -8.85
C ASN A 24 -5.40 -5.99 -10.26
N PRO A 25 -5.62 -4.76 -10.77
CA PRO A 25 -5.24 -4.41 -12.13
C PRO A 25 -3.72 -4.38 -12.32
N PHE A 26 -2.96 -4.25 -11.22
CA PHE A 26 -1.52 -4.07 -11.25
C PHE A 26 -0.73 -5.36 -11.51
N LEU A 27 -1.39 -6.52 -11.42
CA LEU A 27 -0.81 -7.80 -11.85
C LEU A 27 -0.72 -7.92 -13.38
N VAL A 28 -1.53 -7.13 -14.10
CA VAL A 28 -1.53 -7.10 -15.58
C VAL A 28 -0.82 -5.86 -16.09
N THR A 29 -1.13 -4.70 -15.49
CA THR A 29 -0.56 -3.41 -15.87
C THR A 29 0.09 -2.78 -14.64
N PRO A 30 1.41 -2.94 -14.47
CA PRO A 30 2.14 -2.37 -13.35
C PRO A 30 1.84 -0.89 -13.13
N ARG A 31 1.77 -0.47 -11.87
CA ARG A 31 1.56 0.92 -11.50
C ARG A 31 2.70 1.80 -12.04
N THR A 32 2.33 2.92 -12.64
CA THR A 32 3.29 4.00 -12.96
C THR A 32 3.50 4.89 -11.74
N PRO A 33 4.75 5.16 -11.30
CA PRO A 33 5.00 6.10 -10.22
C PRO A 33 4.59 7.51 -10.61
N ILE A 34 3.97 8.23 -9.67
CA ILE A 34 3.54 9.63 -9.84
C ILE A 34 4.49 10.58 -9.12
N HIS A 35 4.88 10.23 -7.89
CA HIS A 35 5.69 11.06 -6.99
C HIS A 35 7.10 10.53 -6.74
N THR A 36 7.44 9.39 -7.34
CA THR A 36 8.74 8.71 -7.21
C THR A 36 9.46 8.78 -8.55
N ASN A 37 10.78 9.00 -8.55
CA ASN A 37 11.59 8.80 -9.74
C ASN A 37 11.42 7.34 -10.24
N TYR A 38 11.24 7.15 -11.54
CA TYR A 38 11.03 5.83 -12.15
C TYR A 38 12.17 4.85 -11.84
N GLU A 39 13.41 5.31 -11.86
CA GLU A 39 14.57 4.47 -11.55
C GLU A 39 14.56 4.00 -10.08
N VAL A 40 14.26 4.91 -9.15
CA VAL A 40 14.10 4.60 -7.72
C VAL A 40 12.97 3.59 -7.52
N HIS A 41 11.83 3.77 -8.21
CA HIS A 41 10.71 2.83 -8.19
C HIS A 41 11.14 1.43 -8.66
N CYS A 42 11.86 1.34 -9.79
CA CYS A 42 12.35 0.07 -10.32
C CYS A 42 13.37 -0.61 -9.40
N LEU A 43 14.25 0.15 -8.75
CA LEU A 43 15.23 -0.39 -7.80
C LEU A 43 14.56 -0.88 -6.51
N ALA A 44 13.54 -0.17 -6.05
CA ALA A 44 12.74 -0.61 -4.91
C ALA A 44 11.99 -1.92 -5.23
N ASP A 45 11.32 -2.00 -6.39
CA ASP A 45 10.69 -3.24 -6.84
C ASP A 45 11.66 -4.40 -6.95
N ARG A 46 12.86 -4.15 -7.49
CA ARG A 46 13.90 -5.19 -7.57
C ARG A 46 14.29 -5.70 -6.19
N TRP A 47 14.44 -4.80 -5.22
CA TRP A 47 14.74 -5.18 -3.85
C TRP A 47 13.60 -6.00 -3.23
N PHE A 48 12.34 -5.57 -3.38
CA PHE A 48 11.18 -6.31 -2.89
C PHE A 48 11.04 -7.68 -3.56
N GLU A 49 11.32 -7.78 -4.85
CA GLU A 49 11.24 -9.05 -5.60
C GLU A 49 12.31 -10.02 -5.11
N MET A 50 13.53 -9.53 -4.89
CA MET A 50 14.64 -10.36 -4.38
C MET A 50 14.43 -10.82 -2.94
N ASN A 51 13.84 -10.00 -2.07
CA ASN A 51 13.73 -10.29 -0.63
C ASN A 51 12.37 -10.88 -0.21
N LEU A 52 11.28 -10.47 -0.86
CA LEU A 52 9.91 -10.83 -0.49
C LEU A 52 9.15 -11.57 -1.62
N GLY A 53 9.74 -11.65 -2.82
CA GLY A 53 9.18 -12.39 -3.96
C GLY A 53 8.12 -11.66 -4.78
N ILE A 54 7.93 -10.35 -4.57
CA ILE A 54 6.93 -9.52 -5.27
C ILE A 54 7.49 -8.16 -5.65
N LYS A 55 6.95 -7.52 -6.70
CA LYS A 55 7.30 -6.13 -7.05
C LYS A 55 6.36 -5.17 -6.32
N ALA A 56 6.62 -4.97 -5.02
CA ALA A 56 5.65 -4.38 -4.12
C ALA A 56 5.18 -2.96 -4.50
N ARG A 57 6.01 -2.14 -5.15
CA ARG A 57 5.61 -0.79 -5.59
C ARG A 57 4.80 -0.82 -6.88
N SER A 58 5.07 -1.80 -7.75
CA SER A 58 4.39 -1.97 -9.03
C SER A 58 3.10 -2.77 -8.98
N GLU A 59 3.01 -3.80 -8.12
CA GLU A 59 1.98 -4.84 -8.19
C GLU A 59 0.98 -4.80 -7.03
N CYS A 60 1.23 -4.00 -5.98
CA CYS A 60 0.36 -3.93 -4.81
C CYS A 60 -0.72 -2.85 -4.91
N ILE A 61 -1.84 -3.12 -4.25
CA ILE A 61 -2.79 -2.11 -3.85
C ILE A 61 -2.24 -1.42 -2.61
N PHE A 62 -2.15 -0.09 -2.64
CA PHE A 62 -1.68 0.65 -1.47
C PHE A 62 -2.87 0.97 -0.56
N CYS A 63 -2.72 0.65 0.70
CA CYS A 63 -3.69 0.85 1.76
C CYS A 63 -3.02 1.52 2.95
N THR A 64 -3.84 1.94 3.92
CA THR A 64 -3.41 2.41 5.23
C THR A 64 -4.44 1.98 6.27
N PRO A 65 -4.06 1.67 7.50
CA PRO A 65 -5.01 1.45 8.59
C PRO A 65 -5.55 2.76 9.17
N ASP A 66 -4.93 3.90 8.85
CA ASP A 66 -5.41 5.22 9.26
C ASP A 66 -6.44 5.78 8.26
N ILE A 67 -7.71 5.81 8.68
CA ILE A 67 -8.79 6.37 7.87
C ILE A 67 -8.57 7.86 7.55
N HIS A 68 -7.90 8.62 8.42
CA HIS A 68 -7.62 10.03 8.15
C HIS A 68 -6.61 10.18 7.00
N THR A 69 -5.59 9.34 6.96
CA THR A 69 -4.66 9.25 5.83
C THR A 69 -5.39 8.86 4.54
N ALA A 70 -6.29 7.88 4.58
CA ALA A 70 -7.09 7.51 3.41
C ALA A 70 -7.97 8.66 2.90
N LEU A 71 -8.60 9.43 3.81
CA LEU A 71 -9.40 10.61 3.46
C LEU A 71 -8.58 11.67 2.72
N ARG A 72 -7.37 12.00 3.21
CA ARG A 72 -6.48 12.98 2.56
C ARG A 72 -6.18 12.63 1.09
N PHE A 73 -6.10 11.35 0.74
CA PHE A 73 -5.87 10.91 -0.64
C PHE A 73 -7.10 11.07 -1.56
N SER A 74 -8.29 11.29 -1.01
CA SER A 74 -9.53 11.51 -1.75
C SER A 74 -10.04 12.96 -1.69
N GLU A 75 -9.51 13.77 -0.77
CA GLU A 75 -9.86 15.18 -0.63
C GLU A 75 -9.51 15.98 -1.91
N GLY A 76 -10.39 16.92 -2.28
CA GLY A 76 -10.19 17.80 -3.43
C GLY A 76 -10.60 17.22 -4.79
N TYR A 77 -11.01 15.94 -4.85
CA TYR A 77 -11.59 15.34 -6.05
C TYR A 77 -13.12 15.41 -5.98
N GLU A 78 -13.76 15.99 -7.02
CA GLU A 78 -15.23 16.17 -7.11
C GLU A 78 -16.03 14.88 -6.91
N HIS A 79 -15.42 13.73 -7.19
CA HIS A 79 -16.02 12.42 -6.96
C HIS A 79 -15.09 11.52 -6.14
N GLY A 80 -14.20 12.09 -5.31
CA GLY A 80 -13.31 11.29 -4.46
C GLY A 80 -14.10 10.38 -3.51
N CYS A 81 -13.54 9.22 -3.16
CA CYS A 81 -14.15 8.36 -2.14
C CYS A 81 -13.11 7.59 -1.34
N VAL A 82 -13.51 7.14 -0.14
CA VAL A 82 -12.72 6.23 0.70
C VAL A 82 -13.47 4.91 0.80
N ALA A 83 -12.73 3.82 0.66
CA ALA A 83 -13.24 2.48 0.85
C ALA A 83 -12.43 1.67 1.86
N GLU A 84 -13.12 0.77 2.54
CA GLU A 84 -12.53 -0.37 3.25
C GLU A 84 -12.19 -1.45 2.21
N ILE A 85 -10.97 -1.97 2.29
CA ILE A 85 -10.40 -2.98 1.40
C ILE A 85 -10.31 -4.30 2.15
N THR A 86 -10.84 -5.37 1.57
CA THR A 86 -10.74 -6.73 2.12
C THR A 86 -10.03 -7.62 1.11
N PRO A 87 -8.80 -8.08 1.37
CA PRO A 87 -8.14 -8.99 0.45
C PRO A 87 -8.88 -10.33 0.37
N GLU A 88 -8.86 -10.95 -0.80
CA GLU A 88 -9.52 -12.23 -1.05
C GLU A 88 -8.52 -13.29 -1.52
N GLY A 89 -8.73 -14.54 -1.10
CA GLY A 89 -7.86 -15.66 -1.44
C GLY A 89 -6.48 -15.57 -0.77
N ASN A 90 -5.44 -15.93 -1.52
CA ASN A 90 -4.06 -15.80 -1.06
C ASN A 90 -3.56 -14.38 -1.28
N TYR A 91 -3.01 -13.77 -0.24
CA TYR A 91 -2.45 -12.43 -0.31
C TYR A 91 -1.18 -12.32 0.55
N GLN A 92 -0.42 -11.25 0.30
CA GLN A 92 0.70 -10.83 1.12
C GLN A 92 0.52 -9.36 1.49
N ILE A 93 0.82 -9.03 2.73
CA ILE A 93 0.79 -7.68 3.26
C ILE A 93 2.24 -7.29 3.56
N VAL A 94 2.72 -6.24 2.90
CA VAL A 94 4.06 -5.71 3.11
C VAL A 94 3.98 -4.34 3.76
N PHE A 95 4.72 -4.16 4.85
CA PHE A 95 4.81 -2.90 5.59
C PHE A 95 6.13 -2.84 6.36
N SER A 96 6.45 -1.67 6.89
CA SER A 96 7.57 -1.46 7.82
C SER A 96 7.10 -0.50 8.90
N GLU A 97 7.40 -0.79 10.17
CA GLU A 97 7.15 0.15 11.29
C GLU A 97 8.07 1.38 11.24
N ASN A 98 9.16 1.30 10.47
CA ASN A 98 10.12 2.39 10.27
C ASN A 98 9.76 3.30 9.08
N VAL A 99 8.76 2.93 8.27
CA VAL A 99 8.36 3.66 7.06
C VAL A 99 6.86 3.99 7.10
N ILE A 100 6.55 5.29 7.23
CA ILE A 100 5.17 5.77 7.23
C ILE A 100 4.61 5.87 5.81
N ASP A 101 5.31 6.54 4.89
CA ASP A 101 5.04 6.53 3.45
C ASP A 101 6.38 6.60 2.73
N PHE A 102 6.62 5.69 1.79
CA PHE A 102 7.87 5.65 1.01
C PHE A 102 8.19 7.00 0.33
N ASN A 103 7.18 7.79 -0.03
CA ASN A 103 7.36 9.07 -0.72
C ASN A 103 7.73 10.23 0.22
N GLU A 104 7.77 10.02 1.53
CA GLU A 104 8.12 11.05 2.53
C GLU A 104 9.64 11.12 2.81
N TYR A 105 10.45 10.30 2.14
CA TYR A 105 11.90 10.19 2.36
C TYR A 105 12.69 10.77 1.17
N PRO A 106 12.81 12.11 1.06
CA PRO A 106 13.41 12.79 -0.11
C PRO A 106 14.86 12.37 -0.36
N GLU A 107 15.61 12.00 0.67
CA GLU A 107 16.98 11.51 0.57
C GLU A 107 17.11 10.22 -0.26
N ILE A 108 16.02 9.48 -0.48
CA ILE A 108 15.98 8.30 -1.36
C ILE A 108 15.41 8.63 -2.73
N LEU A 109 14.59 9.67 -2.82
CA LEU A 109 13.90 10.06 -4.06
C LEU A 109 14.75 10.98 -4.96
N GLU A 110 15.69 11.72 -4.37
CA GLU A 110 16.48 12.75 -5.05
C GLU A 110 17.99 12.43 -5.15
N GLU A 111 18.48 11.40 -4.45
CA GLU A 111 19.90 11.01 -4.44
C GLU A 111 20.26 9.89 -5.44
N ASP A 112 21.53 9.44 -5.35
CA ASP A 112 22.11 8.30 -6.07
C ASP A 112 21.21 7.04 -5.96
N PRO A 113 20.66 6.56 -7.08
CA PRO A 113 19.85 5.35 -7.14
C PRO A 113 20.54 4.14 -6.49
N SER A 114 21.88 4.11 -6.44
CA SER A 114 22.63 3.02 -5.79
C SER A 114 22.33 2.86 -4.29
N LYS A 115 21.85 3.91 -3.60
CA LYS A 115 21.57 3.88 -2.15
C LYS A 115 20.21 3.33 -1.78
N VAL A 116 19.29 3.21 -2.74
CA VAL A 116 17.90 2.77 -2.51
C VAL A 116 17.86 1.39 -1.86
N GLN A 117 18.68 0.45 -2.35
CA GLN A 117 18.70 -0.92 -1.84
C GLN A 117 19.25 -1.00 -0.41
N ASP A 118 20.31 -0.25 -0.12
CA ASP A 118 20.89 -0.20 1.22
C ASP A 118 19.89 0.40 2.20
N TRP A 119 19.21 1.48 1.83
CA TRP A 119 18.18 2.08 2.67
C TRP A 119 17.03 1.10 2.96
N LEU A 120 16.47 0.47 1.92
CA LEU A 120 15.39 -0.52 2.06
C LEU A 120 15.79 -1.68 2.98
N SER A 121 17.04 -2.14 2.88
CA SER A 121 17.57 -3.22 3.73
C SER A 121 17.65 -2.85 5.21
N ASN A 122 17.63 -1.56 5.54
CA ASN A 122 17.67 -1.06 6.91
C ASN A 122 16.28 -0.62 7.45
N GLN A 123 15.21 -0.80 6.68
CA GLN A 123 13.87 -0.39 7.09
C GLN A 123 13.06 -1.51 7.75
N ASP A 124 13.58 -2.73 7.90
CA ASP A 124 12.85 -3.84 8.54
C ASP A 124 11.48 -4.13 7.89
N TYR A 125 11.42 -4.13 6.55
CA TYR A 125 10.19 -4.52 5.85
C TYR A 125 9.81 -5.98 6.14
N LEU A 126 8.56 -6.18 6.52
CA LEU A 126 7.98 -7.50 6.80
C LEU A 126 6.95 -7.86 5.74
N SER A 127 6.78 -9.17 5.52
CA SER A 127 5.69 -9.72 4.72
C SER A 127 4.89 -10.72 5.55
N VAL A 128 3.61 -10.43 5.75
CA VAL A 128 2.67 -11.28 6.49
C VAL A 128 1.52 -11.73 5.60
N LYS A 129 0.79 -12.77 6.03
CA LYS A 129 -0.30 -13.38 5.26
C LYS A 129 -1.69 -13.20 5.88
N ASP A 130 -1.76 -12.53 7.03
CA ASP A 130 -3.01 -12.21 7.72
C ASP A 130 -2.96 -10.76 8.21
N VAL A 131 -4.07 -10.02 8.07
CA VAL A 131 -4.22 -8.65 8.61
C VAL A 131 -4.06 -8.61 10.14
N LYS A 132 -4.27 -9.73 10.82
CA LYS A 132 -4.07 -9.87 12.28
C LYS A 132 -2.61 -9.84 12.70
N ASP A 133 -1.69 -10.08 11.77
CA ASP A 133 -0.25 -10.04 12.02
C ASP A 133 0.32 -8.61 11.88
N ILE A 134 -0.51 -7.63 11.50
CA ILE A 134 -0.14 -6.22 11.52
C ILE A 134 -0.13 -5.74 12.99
N PRO A 135 0.96 -5.07 13.46
CA PRO A 135 1.05 -4.55 14.81
C PRO A 135 -0.14 -3.65 15.17
N GLU A 136 -0.65 -3.82 16.40
CA GLU A 136 -1.71 -2.95 16.92
C GLU A 136 -1.23 -1.50 16.96
N GLY A 137 -2.04 -0.59 16.41
CA GLY A 137 -1.68 0.84 16.34
C GLY A 137 -0.74 1.21 15.20
N PHE A 138 -0.38 0.29 14.30
CA PHE A 138 0.30 0.64 13.05
C PHE A 138 -0.52 1.66 12.26
N MET A 139 0.14 2.68 11.69
CA MET A 139 -0.51 3.78 10.93
C MET A 139 0.13 4.03 9.55
N GLY A 140 1.18 3.30 9.20
CA GLY A 140 1.94 3.52 7.97
C GLY A 140 1.29 2.95 6.71
N GLU A 141 2.05 3.02 5.61
CA GLU A 141 1.71 2.48 4.31
C GLU A 141 1.67 0.94 4.38
N ILE A 142 0.61 0.38 3.79
CA ILE A 142 0.46 -1.05 3.57
C ILE A 142 0.46 -1.30 2.07
N MET A 143 1.37 -2.15 1.61
CA MET A 143 1.38 -2.67 0.24
C MET A 143 0.72 -4.06 0.24
N LEU A 144 -0.52 -4.11 -0.25
CA LEU A 144 -1.31 -5.33 -0.33
C LEU A 144 -1.15 -5.99 -1.71
N TYR A 145 -0.47 -7.14 -1.73
CA TYR A 145 -0.36 -8.01 -2.91
C TYR A 145 -1.46 -9.08 -2.86
N CYS A 146 -2.42 -9.01 -3.78
CA CYS A 146 -3.50 -9.99 -3.90
C CYS A 146 -3.95 -10.11 -5.36
N ALA A 147 -4.60 -11.23 -5.71
CA ALA A 147 -5.23 -11.41 -7.02
C ALA A 147 -6.51 -10.57 -7.14
N SER A 148 -7.28 -10.50 -6.06
CA SER A 148 -8.53 -9.77 -6.01
C SER A 148 -8.86 -9.33 -4.58
N PHE A 149 -9.76 -8.35 -4.46
CA PHE A 149 -10.15 -7.73 -3.21
C PHE A 149 -11.58 -7.20 -3.27
N GLY A 150 -12.25 -7.24 -2.12
CA GLY A 150 -13.51 -6.58 -1.88
C GLY A 150 -13.33 -5.11 -1.57
N VAL A 151 -14.21 -4.29 -2.12
CA VAL A 151 -14.30 -2.85 -1.85
C VAL A 151 -15.64 -2.56 -1.20
N LYS A 152 -15.61 -1.83 -0.09
CA LYS A 152 -16.79 -1.23 0.52
C LYS A 152 -16.58 0.26 0.71
N VAL A 153 -17.25 1.08 -0.10
CA VAL A 153 -17.24 2.55 0.05
C VAL A 153 -17.85 2.93 1.39
N ILE A 154 -17.13 3.74 2.15
CA ILE A 154 -17.54 4.22 3.49
C ILE A 154 -17.69 5.74 3.55
N HIS A 155 -17.10 6.45 2.58
CA HIS A 155 -17.21 7.90 2.45
C HIS A 155 -17.05 8.31 0.98
N SER A 156 -17.79 9.34 0.55
CA SER A 156 -17.71 9.94 -0.78
C SER A 156 -17.95 11.44 -0.71
N TYR A 157 -17.25 12.20 -1.55
CA TYR A 157 -17.42 13.64 -1.71
C TYR A 157 -18.39 13.97 -2.86
#